data_AF-A0A1J3J233-F1
#
_entry.id   AF-A0A1J3J233-F1
#
_cell.length_a   1.000
_cell.length_b   1.000
_cell.length_c   1.000
_cell.angle_alpha   90.00
_cell.angle_beta   90.00
_cell.angle_gamma   90.00
#
_symmetry.space_group_name_H-M   'P 1'
#
loop_
_entity.id
_entity.type
_entity.pdbx_description
1 polymer ?
#
loop_
_entity_poly.entity_id
_entity_poly.type
_entity_poly.pdbx_seq_one_letter_code
_entity_poly.pdbx_strand_id
1 'polypeptide(L)'
;VYSFGVMILEIISAKENSSFYHIDDSSTNNLVTHAWRLWRNGSPLELVDPTIGESYQNNEATRCIHIALLGVQENPADRPTLPAIILM
;
A
#
# COMPACT_ATOMS: atom_id res chain seq x y z
N VAL A 1 7.27 2.21 11.51
CA VAL A 1 7.15 1.29 10.36
C VAL A 1 5.73 1.26 9.81
N TYR A 2 4.71 0.92 10.62
CA TYR A 2 3.32 0.89 10.16
C TYR A 2 2.87 2.18 9.44
N SER A 3 2.99 3.33 10.10
CA SER A 3 2.59 4.62 9.50
C SER A 3 3.38 4.97 8.23
N PHE A 4 4.63 4.51 8.13
CA PHE A 4 5.44 4.69 6.93
C PHE A 4 4.92 3.83 5.77
N GLY A 5 4.51 2.59 6.03
CA GLY A 5 3.84 1.75 5.04
C GLY A 5 2.53 2.36 4.56
N VAL A 6 1.69 2.87 5.48
CA VAL A 6 0.45 3.58 5.11
C VAL A 6 0.76 4.79 4.22
N MET A 7 1.73 5.63 4.63
CA MET A 7 2.14 6.81 3.86
C MET A 7 2.60 6.46 2.44
N ILE A 8 3.36 5.36 2.25
CA ILE A 8 3.72 4.90 0.91
C ILE A 8 2.48 4.52 0.09
N LEU A 9 1.52 3.79 0.68
CA LEU A 9 0.28 3.44 -0.03
C LEU A 9 -0.50 4.69 -0.43
N GLU A 10 -0.57 5.70 0.43
CA GLU A 10 -1.22 6.98 0.14
C GLU A 10 -0.54 7.72 -1.03
N ILE A 11 0.80 7.75 -1.05
CA ILE A 11 1.58 8.35 -2.14
C ILE A 11 1.32 7.63 -3.47
N ILE A 12 1.37 6.29 -3.49
CA ILE A 12 1.22 5.50 -4.72
C ILE A 12 -0.19 5.63 -5.29
N SER A 13 -1.20 5.66 -4.41
CA SER A 13 -2.60 5.67 -4.82
C SER A 13 -3.21 7.06 -4.98
N ALA A 14 -2.50 8.11 -4.53
CA ALA A 14 -3.01 9.47 -4.34
C ALA A 14 -4.33 9.51 -3.55
N LYS A 15 -4.57 8.55 -2.65
CA LYS A 15 -5.77 8.45 -1.81
C LYS A 15 -5.37 8.53 -0.35
N GLU A 16 -6.06 9.37 0.41
CA GLU A 16 -5.90 9.40 1.86
C GLU A 16 -6.50 8.14 2.49
N ASN A 17 -5.83 7.56 3.48
CA ASN A 17 -6.36 6.46 4.26
C ASN A 17 -7.63 6.89 5.06
N SER A 18 -7.74 8.18 5.42
CA SER A 18 -8.91 8.79 6.08
C SER A 18 -10.16 8.89 5.19
N SER A 19 -10.00 8.90 3.86
CA SER A 19 -11.13 9.01 2.93
C SER A 19 -12.01 7.74 2.89
N PHE A 20 -11.47 6.62 3.37
CA PHE A 20 -12.16 5.33 3.39
C PHE A 20 -13.14 5.14 4.55
N TYR A 21 -13.19 6.07 5.53
CA TYR A 21 -14.11 5.99 6.68
C TYR A 21 -15.58 6.32 6.34
N HIS A 22 -15.93 6.55 5.06
CA HIS A 22 -17.29 6.88 4.62
C HIS A 22 -17.93 5.89 3.65
N ILE A 23 -17.32 4.73 3.44
CA ILE A 23 -17.90 3.68 2.56
C ILE A 23 -18.47 2.55 3.43
N ASP A 24 -19.71 2.76 3.86
CA ASP A 24 -20.76 1.79 4.20
C ASP A 24 -20.48 0.64 5.21
N ASP A 25 -21.49 0.42 6.04
CA ASP A 25 -21.54 -0.25 7.35
C ASP A 25 -21.39 -1.79 7.31
N SER A 26 -20.61 -2.36 6.39
CA SER A 26 -20.42 -3.82 6.30
C SER A 26 -19.03 -4.31 5.90
N SER A 27 -18.11 -3.43 5.51
CA SER A 27 -16.70 -3.80 5.37
C SER A 27 -15.82 -2.58 5.56
N THR A 28 -15.00 -2.59 6.61
CA THR A 28 -13.92 -1.64 6.89
C THR A 28 -12.86 -1.67 5.77
N ASN A 29 -13.22 -1.15 4.60
CA ASN A 29 -12.39 -1.08 3.41
C ASN A 29 -11.46 0.13 3.52
N ASN A 30 -10.54 0.15 4.49
CA ASN A 30 -9.47 1.14 4.49
C ASN A 30 -8.46 0.86 3.36
N LEU A 31 -7.59 1.84 3.07
CA LEU A 31 -6.60 1.76 1.98
C LEU A 31 -5.72 0.50 2.11
N VAL A 32 -5.37 0.12 3.34
CA VAL A 32 -4.56 -1.07 3.63
C VAL A 32 -5.30 -2.35 3.24
N THR A 33 -6.59 -2.50 3.60
CA THR A 33 -7.43 -3.63 3.21
C THR A 33 -7.56 -3.73 1.69
N HIS A 34 -7.76 -2.58 1.01
CA HIS A 34 -7.84 -2.52 -0.45
C HIS A 34 -6.54 -2.94 -1.12
N ALA A 35 -5.39 -2.43 -0.65
CA ALA A 35 -4.08 -2.79 -1.17
C ALA A 35 -3.77 -4.28 -0.99
N TRP A 36 -4.09 -4.87 0.17
CA TRP A 36 -3.96 -6.32 0.40
C TRP A 36 -4.83 -7.15 -0.53
N ARG A 37 -6.05 -6.68 -0.85
CA ARG A 37 -6.94 -7.36 -1.80
C ARG A 37 -6.33 -7.38 -3.20
N LEU A 38 -5.87 -6.24 -3.70
CA LEU A 38 -5.21 -6.14 -5.01
C LEU A 38 -3.95 -7.02 -5.08
N TRP A 39 -3.15 -7.02 -4.02
CA TRP A 39 -1.97 -7.88 -3.92
C TRP A 39 -2.32 -9.37 -4.02
N ARG A 40 -3.32 -9.83 -3.26
CA ARG A 40 -3.78 -11.24 -3.29
C ARG A 40 -4.41 -11.62 -4.63
N ASN A 41 -5.03 -10.68 -5.32
CA ASN A 41 -5.61 -10.90 -6.64
C ASN A 41 -4.56 -10.87 -7.77
N GLY A 42 -3.29 -10.57 -7.46
CA GLY A 42 -2.23 -10.50 -8.46
C GLY A 42 -2.28 -9.23 -9.32
N SER A 43 -3.02 -8.20 -8.89
CA SER A 43 -3.15 -6.92 -9.62
C SER A 43 -2.70 -5.71 -8.79
N PRO A 44 -1.47 -5.69 -8.24
CA PRO A 44 -1.01 -4.58 -7.40
C PRO A 44 -0.96 -3.24 -8.13
N LEU A 45 -0.74 -3.23 -9.44
CA LEU A 45 -0.67 -2.00 -10.23
C LEU A 45 -2.00 -1.26 -10.35
N GLU A 46 -3.14 -1.91 -10.07
CA GLU A 46 -4.44 -1.22 -9.96
C GLU A 46 -4.49 -0.23 -8.78
N LEU A 47 -3.53 -0.32 -7.84
CA LEU A 47 -3.40 0.63 -6.75
C LEU A 47 -2.79 1.97 -7.20
N VAL A 48 -2.00 1.97 -8.28
CA VAL A 48 -1.26 3.15 -8.73
C VAL A 48 -2.23 4.19 -9.24
N ASP A 49 -2.03 5.45 -8.83
CA ASP A 49 -2.81 6.57 -9.33
C ASP A 49 -2.74 6.64 -10.88
N PRO A 50 -3.88 6.55 -11.59
CA PRO A 50 -3.89 6.62 -13.05
C PRO A 50 -3.31 7.93 -13.60
N THR A 51 -3.26 9.02 -12.80
CA THR A 51 -2.66 10.29 -13.24
C THR A 51 -1.14 10.22 -13.38
N ILE A 52 -0.48 9.24 -12.77
CA ILE A 52 0.96 8.99 -12.90
C ILE A 52 1.32 8.54 -14.33
N GLY A 53 0.37 7.96 -15.09
CA GLY A 53 0.57 7.58 -16.48
C GLY A 53 1.77 6.64 -16.68
N GLU A 54 2.64 6.93 -17.66
CA GLU A 54 3.85 6.15 -17.96
C GLU A 54 5.11 6.61 -17.17
N SER A 55 4.95 7.44 -16.14
CA SER A 55 6.09 8.03 -15.42
C SER A 55 6.77 7.10 -14.40
N TYR A 56 6.40 5.82 -14.36
CA TYR A 56 6.96 4.83 -13.44
C TYR A 56 7.26 3.51 -14.14
N GLN A 57 8.20 2.73 -13.57
CA GLN A 57 8.43 1.36 -13.98
C GLN A 57 7.56 0.40 -13.17
N ASN A 58 6.86 -0.52 -13.84
CA ASN A 58 5.94 -1.46 -13.20
C ASN A 58 6.59 -2.28 -12.08
N ASN A 59 7.86 -2.65 -12.24
CA ASN A 59 8.63 -3.39 -11.24
C ASN A 59 8.90 -2.54 -9.98
N GLU A 60 9.24 -1.26 -10.16
CA GLU A 60 9.49 -0.33 -9.06
C GLU A 60 8.20 -0.06 -8.28
N ALA A 61 7.09 0.22 -8.97
CA ALA A 61 5.79 0.39 -8.31
C ALA A 61 5.38 -0.87 -7.54
N THR A 62 5.47 -2.05 -8.17
CA THR A 62 5.15 -3.32 -7.51
C THR A 62 6.03 -3.55 -6.27
N ARG A 63 7.34 -3.23 -6.34
CA ARG A 63 8.25 -3.34 -5.19
C ARG A 63 7.88 -2.35 -4.08
N CYS A 64 7.57 -1.09 -4.41
CA CYS A 64 7.14 -0.09 -3.43
C CYS A 64 5.85 -0.53 -2.72
N ILE A 65 4.89 -1.08 -3.46
CA ILE A 65 3.66 -1.66 -2.89
C ILE A 65 4.00 -2.82 -1.97
N HIS A 66 4.89 -3.73 -2.37
CA HIS A 66 5.29 -4.86 -1.55
C HIS A 66 5.93 -4.41 -0.23
N ILE A 67 6.88 -3.47 -0.29
CA ILE A 67 7.55 -2.90 0.90
C ILE A 67 6.51 -2.25 1.81
N ALA A 68 5.56 -1.50 1.25
CA ALA A 68 4.49 -0.88 2.01
C ALA A 68 3.62 -1.92 2.73
N LEU A 69 3.24 -3.00 2.04
CA LEU A 69 2.47 -4.13 2.61
C LEU A 69 3.21 -4.84 3.73
N LEU A 70 4.52 -5.09 3.58
CA LEU A 70 5.37 -5.60 4.67
C LEU A 70 5.38 -4.64 5.87
N GLY A 71 5.37 -3.33 5.62
CA GLY A 71 5.31 -2.32 6.68
C GLY A 71 4.00 -2.29 7.46
N VAL A 72 2.88 -2.69 6.85
CA VAL A 72 1.52 -2.66 7.43
C VAL A 72 0.99 -4.04 7.84
N GLN A 73 1.88 -5.03 8.03
CA GLN A 73 1.50 -6.33 8.60
C GLN A 73 0.74 -6.14 9.92
N GLU A 74 -0.29 -6.97 10.15
CA GLU A 74 -1.08 -6.92 11.38
C GLU A 74 -0.21 -7.20 12.61
N ASN A 75 0.55 -8.29 12.56
CA ASN A 75 1.53 -8.64 13.56
C ASN A 75 2.77 -7.71 13.47
N PRO A 76 3.10 -6.95 14.53
CA PRO A 76 4.27 -6.08 14.54
C PRO A 76 5.60 -6.82 14.33
N ALA A 77 5.70 -8.10 14.70
CA ALA A 77 6.92 -8.89 14.58
C ALA A 77 7.28 -9.22 13.11
N ASP A 78 6.29 -9.23 12.22
CA ASP A 78 6.48 -9.52 10.80
C ASP A 78 6.85 -8.27 9.98
N ARG A 79 6.85 -7.09 10.61
CA ARG A 79 7.20 -5.83 9.95
C ARG A 79 8.73 -5.71 9.86
N PRO A 80 9.28 -5.36 8.69
CA PRO A 80 10.71 -5.13 8.55
C PRO A 80 11.14 -3.89 9.34
N THR A 81 12.40 -3.87 9.75
CA THR A 81 12.99 -2.67 10.35
C THR A 81 13.21 -1.60 9.28
N LEU A 82 13.25 -0.31 9.67
CA LEU A 82 13.54 0.76 8.72
C LEU A 82 14.89 0.57 7.98
N PRO A 83 15.98 0.13 8.63
CA PRO A 83 17.21 -0.22 7.91
C PRO A 83 17.01 -1.33 6.87
N ALA A 84 16.21 -2.36 7.17
CA ALA A 84 15.92 -3.42 6.21
C ALA A 84 15.15 -2.88 5.00
N ILE A 85 14.19 -1.97 5.22
CA ILE A 85 13.45 -1.30 4.15
C ILE A 85 14.37 -0.48 3.24
N ILE A 86 15.35 0.23 3.79
CA ILE A 86 16.31 1.04 3.02
C ILE A 86 17.18 0.16 2.09
N LEU A 87 17.36 -1.12 2.44
CA LEU A 87 18.20 -2.07 1.69
C LEU A 87 17.43 -2.83 0.58
N MET A 88 16.09 -2.72 0.54
CA MET A 88 15.21 -3.39 -0.44
C MET A 88 15.01 -2.56 -1.72
#